data_AF-A0A0P7VPH7-F1
#
_entry.id   AF-A0A0P7VPH7-F1
#
_cell.length_a   1.000
_cell.length_b   1.000
_cell.length_c   1.000
_cell.angle_alpha   90.00
_cell.angle_beta   90.00
_cell.angle_gamma   90.00
#
_symmetry.space_group_name_H-M   'P 1'
#
loop_
_entity.id
_entity.type
_entity.pdbx_description
1 polymer ?
#
loop_
_entity_poly.entity_id
_entity_poly.type
_entity_poly.pdbx_seq_one_letter_code
_entity_poly.pdbx_strand_id
1 'polypeptide(L)'
;MGEVDRLFPLAMACREDTLLEVRSSFVEVCSHVTLALLHRLQERAGEVPSTASLKNLPVLLATTVHLHQRLGQIRTHLRNGGRVAIHLEEEYVFAGKQMFAFKELRGPLSLLPVQKCQDLTEALYDHLVGYSVNVCAVSILQDPEAHHWGDAKPFYEVQILGSPPSPLFSGDGFQGERCSFSIQMWYYFLRGLRSDLWLVFPPVLAQKILSQVLSQTLEILVQRYSHACPTYRRSQQIRVDITSILLCVEQMMWSLCDSPEALLQPDWTTCPWVSSIHSLCNQLLGVLVITMAPLPLLCRLLTADESTAHRLLKLTTSQPSCNHKLVLLTIMHDDCALLRLLLSNSYFCVDVDSDGSGRHTDGDAFMEAVFSVLTTLNNIPRALALVLETYFDKRHLWDHLYSMT
;
A
#
# COMPACT_ATOMS: atom_id res chain seq x y z
N MET A 1 -8.70 33.99 13.83
CA MET A 1 -7.36 33.84 14.43
C MET A 1 -6.50 35.09 14.30
N GLY A 2 -6.41 35.76 13.14
CA GLY A 2 -5.52 36.92 12.97
C GLY A 2 -5.64 38.04 14.02
N GLU A 3 -6.84 38.33 14.54
CA GLU A 3 -7.01 39.30 15.64
C GLU A 3 -6.47 38.79 16.98
N VAL A 4 -6.70 37.52 17.31
CA VAL A 4 -6.11 36.86 18.49
C VAL A 4 -4.59 36.85 18.36
N ASP A 5 -4.05 36.60 17.18
CA ASP A 5 -2.60 36.60 16.93
C ASP A 5 -1.95 37.98 17.16
N ARG A 6 -2.68 39.08 16.93
CA ARG A 6 -2.18 40.43 17.26
C ARG A 6 -2.05 40.67 18.75
N LEU A 7 -2.86 40.00 19.57
CA LEU A 7 -2.84 40.10 21.03
C LEU A 7 -1.80 39.16 21.67
N PHE A 8 -1.24 38.21 20.91
CA PHE A 8 -0.30 37.22 21.41
C PHE A 8 1.00 37.80 22.02
N PRO A 9 1.64 38.83 21.42
CA PRO A 9 2.82 39.46 22.03
C PRO A 9 2.55 40.09 23.40
N LEU A 10 1.35 40.65 23.59
CA LEU A 10 0.93 41.22 24.87
C LEU A 10 0.82 40.12 25.93
N ALA A 11 0.14 39.00 25.61
CA ALA A 11 0.03 37.86 26.51
C ALA A 11 1.40 37.24 26.86
N MET A 12 2.37 37.31 25.95
CA MET A 12 3.76 36.87 26.19
C MET A 12 4.56 37.80 27.10
N ALA A 13 4.25 39.10 27.11
CA ALA A 13 4.87 40.11 27.95
C ALA A 13 4.32 40.10 29.39
N CYS A 14 3.05 39.73 29.57
CA CYS A 14 2.36 39.60 30.86
C CYS A 14 2.81 38.36 31.64
N ARG A 15 4.05 38.40 32.18
CA ARG A 15 4.67 37.28 32.94
C ARG A 15 4.62 37.43 34.46
N GLU A 16 4.40 38.64 34.94
CA GLU A 16 4.35 38.96 36.38
C GLU A 16 3.00 38.57 36.97
N ASP A 17 2.97 38.24 38.27
CA ASP A 17 1.77 37.75 38.96
C ASP A 17 0.57 38.71 38.86
N THR A 18 0.83 40.02 38.75
CA THR A 18 -0.18 41.07 38.60
C THR A 18 -0.84 41.10 37.22
N LEU A 19 -0.24 40.48 36.20
CA LEU A 19 -0.72 40.47 34.81
C LEU A 19 -1.14 39.07 34.34
N LEU A 20 -1.21 38.09 35.25
CA LEU A 20 -1.68 36.74 34.95
C LEU A 20 -3.12 36.69 34.43
N GLU A 21 -3.98 37.61 34.89
CA GLU A 21 -5.36 37.71 34.41
C GLU A 21 -5.43 38.01 32.91
N VAL A 22 -4.58 38.92 32.41
CA VAL A 22 -4.50 39.26 30.97
C VAL A 22 -4.13 38.03 30.14
N ARG A 23 -3.18 37.23 30.63
CA ARG A 23 -2.76 35.99 29.99
C ARG A 23 -3.85 34.90 30.06
N SER A 24 -4.58 34.80 31.17
CA SER A 24 -5.72 33.89 31.31
C SER A 24 -6.85 34.24 30.34
N SER A 25 -7.24 35.52 30.28
CA SER A 25 -8.26 36.00 29.33
C SER A 25 -7.84 35.76 27.88
N PHE A 26 -6.56 35.96 27.53
CA PHE A 26 -6.06 35.63 26.21
C PHE A 26 -6.25 34.14 25.86
N VAL A 27 -5.90 33.25 26.79
CA VAL A 27 -6.04 31.79 26.63
C VAL A 27 -7.51 31.39 26.46
N GLU A 28 -8.42 32.00 27.22
CA GLU A 28 -9.86 31.77 27.15
C GLU A 28 -10.44 32.21 25.81
N VAL A 29 -10.12 33.44 25.37
CA VAL A 29 -10.52 33.96 24.05
C VAL A 29 -9.98 33.07 22.91
N CYS A 30 -8.71 32.67 22.99
CA CYS A 30 -8.11 31.77 22.02
C CYS A 30 -8.84 30.42 21.95
N SER A 31 -9.22 29.87 23.11
CA SER A 31 -10.00 28.63 23.21
C SER A 31 -11.38 28.79 22.56
N HIS A 32 -12.13 29.84 22.88
CA HIS A 32 -13.46 30.09 22.32
C HIS A 32 -13.43 30.30 20.81
N VAL A 33 -12.51 31.13 20.31
CA VAL A 33 -12.36 31.39 18.87
C VAL A 33 -12.02 30.09 18.13
N THR A 34 -11.12 29.28 18.68
CA THR A 34 -10.75 28.00 18.05
C THR A 34 -11.93 27.04 18.00
N LEU A 35 -12.68 26.88 19.10
CA LEU A 35 -13.85 26.01 19.13
C LEU A 35 -14.93 26.46 18.14
N ALA A 36 -15.16 27.77 18.02
CA ALA A 36 -16.09 28.31 17.04
C ALA A 36 -15.64 28.05 15.58
N LEU A 37 -14.33 28.18 15.31
CA LEU A 37 -13.78 27.86 13.99
C LEU A 37 -13.89 26.36 13.69
N LEU A 38 -13.57 25.49 14.65
CA LEU A 38 -13.69 24.04 14.50
C LEU A 38 -15.12 23.61 14.22
N HIS A 39 -16.10 24.19 14.93
CA HIS A 39 -17.52 23.91 14.67
C HIS A 39 -17.89 24.21 13.22
N ARG A 40 -17.50 25.39 12.71
CA ARG A 40 -17.76 25.79 11.33
C ARG A 40 -17.04 24.89 10.32
N LEU A 41 -15.81 24.47 10.61
CA LEU A 41 -15.07 23.53 9.76
C LEU A 41 -15.75 22.17 9.71
N GLN A 42 -16.26 21.69 10.84
CA GLN A 42 -17.01 20.44 10.92
C GLN A 42 -18.34 20.49 10.14
N GLU A 43 -19.08 21.59 10.22
CA GLU A 43 -20.29 21.79 9.41
C GLU A 43 -19.97 21.75 7.91
N ARG A 44 -18.91 22.46 7.49
CA ARG A 44 -18.46 22.45 6.09
C ARG A 44 -17.92 21.10 5.63
N ALA A 45 -17.32 20.32 6.53
CA ALA A 45 -16.89 18.97 6.22
C ALA A 45 -18.08 18.04 5.92
N GLY A 46 -19.19 18.19 6.66
CA GLY A 46 -20.42 17.42 6.44
C GLY A 46 -21.14 17.72 5.11
N GLU A 47 -20.85 18.87 4.50
CA GLU A 47 -21.36 19.26 3.17
C GLU A 47 -20.62 18.56 2.02
N VAL A 48 -19.45 17.96 2.27
CA VAL A 48 -18.65 17.27 1.24
C VAL A 48 -18.96 15.76 1.27
N PRO A 49 -19.21 15.10 0.13
CA PRO A 49 -19.26 15.62 -1.24
C PRO A 49 -20.67 16.00 -1.72
N SER A 50 -21.67 16.03 -0.83
CA SER A 50 -23.09 16.11 -1.21
C SER A 50 -23.48 17.47 -1.81
N THR A 51 -23.13 18.56 -1.13
CA THR A 51 -23.47 19.94 -1.53
C THR A 51 -22.25 20.77 -1.89
N ALA A 52 -21.05 20.31 -1.51
CA ALA A 52 -19.78 21.00 -1.73
C ALA A 52 -18.76 20.15 -2.49
N SER A 53 -17.88 20.82 -3.23
CA SER A 53 -16.81 20.17 -4.01
C SER A 53 -15.78 19.47 -3.11
N LEU A 54 -15.28 18.34 -3.58
CA LEU A 54 -14.19 17.58 -2.94
C LEU A 54 -12.88 18.35 -2.84
N LYS A 55 -12.67 19.34 -3.72
CA LYS A 55 -11.51 20.24 -3.63
C LYS A 55 -11.49 21.04 -2.33
N ASN A 56 -12.62 21.13 -1.63
CA ASN A 56 -12.70 21.79 -0.34
C ASN A 56 -12.08 20.93 0.78
N LEU A 57 -12.08 19.61 0.66
CA LEU A 57 -11.62 18.72 1.73
C LEU A 57 -10.12 18.89 2.04
N PRO A 58 -9.21 18.97 1.04
CA PRO A 58 -7.82 19.35 1.29
C PRO A 58 -7.68 20.69 2.03
N VAL A 59 -8.46 21.70 1.64
CA VAL A 59 -8.41 23.04 2.23
C VAL A 59 -8.91 23.04 3.68
N LEU A 60 -10.00 22.30 3.96
CA LEU A 60 -10.52 22.14 5.32
C LEU A 60 -9.48 21.46 6.22
N LEU A 61 -8.85 20.38 5.75
CA LEU A 61 -7.79 19.69 6.48
C LEU A 61 -6.57 20.58 6.71
N ALA A 62 -6.12 21.33 5.69
CA ALA A 62 -5.00 22.27 5.88
C ALA A 62 -5.33 23.36 6.90
N THR A 63 -6.59 23.82 6.92
CA THR A 63 -7.04 24.80 7.91
C THR A 63 -7.02 24.22 9.32
N THR A 64 -7.45 22.98 9.53
CA THR A 64 -7.41 22.35 10.88
C THR A 64 -5.98 22.07 11.33
N VAL A 65 -5.10 21.61 10.43
CA VAL A 65 -3.67 21.43 10.70
C VAL A 65 -3.03 22.75 11.09
N HIS A 66 -3.31 23.83 10.37
CA HIS A 66 -2.79 25.16 10.70
C HIS A 66 -3.26 25.63 12.08
N LEU A 67 -4.54 25.46 12.40
CA LEU A 67 -5.09 25.80 13.73
C LEU A 67 -4.42 24.99 14.83
N HIS A 68 -4.24 23.68 14.63
CA HIS A 68 -3.59 22.80 15.59
C HIS A 68 -2.13 23.22 15.84
N GLN A 69 -1.36 23.44 14.77
CA GLN A 69 0.03 23.92 14.86
C GLN A 69 0.11 25.25 15.59
N ARG A 70 -0.78 26.19 15.26
CA ARG A 70 -0.79 27.52 15.87
C ARG A 70 -1.10 27.46 17.37
N LEU A 71 -2.07 26.65 17.78
CA LEU A 71 -2.35 26.41 19.19
C LEU A 71 -1.16 25.77 19.93
N GLY A 72 -0.47 24.82 19.28
CA GLY A 72 0.76 24.22 19.81
C GLY A 72 1.86 25.26 20.05
N GLN A 73 2.08 26.17 19.09
CA GLN A 73 3.02 27.28 19.24
C GLN A 73 2.64 28.20 20.40
N ILE A 74 1.38 28.62 20.49
CA ILE A 74 0.91 29.48 21.60
C ILE A 74 1.14 28.77 22.94
N ARG A 75 0.82 27.48 23.03
CA ARG A 75 1.01 26.66 24.24
C ARG A 75 2.48 26.58 24.66
N THR A 76 3.38 26.32 23.73
CA THR A 76 4.82 26.19 24.00
C THR A 76 5.43 27.52 24.42
N HIS A 77 5.11 28.62 23.73
CA HIS A 77 5.62 29.94 24.07
C HIS A 77 5.10 30.46 25.43
N LEU A 78 3.81 30.29 25.72
CA LEU A 78 3.27 30.64 27.05
C LEU A 78 3.89 29.78 28.16
N ARG A 79 4.26 28.53 27.87
CA ARG A 79 4.97 27.65 28.82
C ARG A 79 6.45 28.03 29.01
N ASN A 80 7.16 28.33 27.92
CA ASN A 80 8.61 28.57 27.91
C ASN A 80 9.01 30.01 28.29
N GLY A 81 8.04 30.89 28.56
CA GLY A 81 8.28 32.20 29.17
C GLY A 81 8.98 32.18 30.55
N GLY A 82 9.32 30.99 31.09
CA GLY A 82 10.09 30.81 32.32
C GLY A 82 11.53 30.30 32.16
N ARG A 83 11.91 29.53 31.13
CA ARG A 83 13.30 29.03 30.93
C ARG A 83 13.58 28.70 29.45
N VAL A 84 14.84 28.91 29.08
CA VAL A 84 15.56 28.75 27.79
C VAL A 84 14.98 27.76 26.77
N ALA A 85 15.10 28.16 25.50
CA ALA A 85 14.76 27.43 24.29
C ALA A 85 15.26 25.98 24.29
N ILE A 86 14.36 25.05 24.00
CA ILE A 86 14.70 23.72 23.54
C ILE A 86 14.38 23.72 22.04
N HIS A 87 15.39 23.43 21.22
CA HIS A 87 15.23 23.13 19.81
C HIS A 87 14.17 22.03 19.68
N LEU A 88 13.04 22.35 19.04
CA LEU A 88 12.07 21.36 18.61
C LEU A 88 12.62 20.76 17.32
N GLU A 89 13.38 19.67 17.44
CA GLU A 89 13.51 18.75 16.32
C GLU A 89 12.13 18.15 16.08
N GLU A 90 11.67 18.24 14.83
CA GLU A 90 10.42 17.66 14.36
C GLU A 90 10.56 16.12 14.35
N GLU A 91 10.36 15.49 15.50
CA GLU A 91 10.37 14.04 15.61
C GLU A 91 9.03 13.49 15.08
N TYR A 92 8.97 13.29 13.77
CA TYR A 92 7.88 12.59 13.08
C TYR A 92 7.96 11.10 13.42
N VAL A 93 7.27 10.67 14.47
CA VAL A 93 7.17 9.24 14.80
C VAL A 93 6.22 8.54 13.81
N PHE A 94 6.83 7.87 12.83
CA PHE A 94 6.19 7.03 11.83
C PHE A 94 6.04 5.59 12.37
N ALA A 95 5.15 5.38 13.34
CA ALA A 95 4.79 4.03 13.80
C ALA A 95 3.27 3.91 13.95
N GLY A 96 2.72 2.87 13.35
CA GLY A 96 1.30 2.67 13.12
C GLY A 96 0.39 2.99 14.32
N LYS A 97 -0.75 3.62 14.00
CA LYS A 97 -1.92 3.92 14.85
C LYS A 97 -1.88 5.12 15.81
N GLN A 98 -0.82 5.93 15.87
CA GLN A 98 -0.90 7.22 16.57
C GLN A 98 -0.45 8.37 15.67
N MET A 99 -1.45 9.04 15.10
CA MET A 99 -1.30 10.03 14.03
C MET A 99 -0.71 11.36 14.51
N PHE A 100 -0.83 11.67 15.81
CA PHE A 100 -0.25 12.85 16.44
C PHE A 100 0.05 12.56 17.91
N ALA A 101 1.04 11.72 18.21
CA ALA A 101 1.53 11.58 19.59
C ALA A 101 2.52 12.71 19.92
N PHE A 102 2.03 13.96 19.97
CA PHE A 102 2.79 15.01 20.65
C PHE A 102 2.66 14.77 22.15
N LYS A 103 3.76 14.31 22.76
CA LYS A 103 3.91 14.09 24.21
C LYS A 103 3.09 15.10 25.01
N GLU A 104 2.14 14.61 25.81
CA GLU A 104 1.23 15.45 26.59
C GLU A 104 1.99 16.38 27.55
N LEU A 105 2.28 17.59 27.11
CA LEU A 105 2.95 18.60 27.93
C LEU A 105 1.91 19.43 28.69
N ARG A 106 1.42 18.96 29.86
CA ARG A 106 0.53 19.73 30.78
C ARG A 106 0.96 21.20 30.87
N GLY A 107 0.06 22.13 30.54
CA GLY A 107 0.33 23.57 30.39
C GLY A 107 -0.97 24.40 30.33
N PRO A 108 -0.89 25.74 30.21
CA PRO A 108 -1.93 26.70 30.62
C PRO A 108 -3.13 26.84 29.67
N LEU A 109 -3.07 26.32 28.44
CA LEU A 109 -4.27 26.20 27.58
C LEU A 109 -5.07 24.97 28.03
N SER A 110 -6.40 25.09 28.07
CA SER A 110 -7.24 23.91 28.29
C SER A 110 -6.88 22.85 27.24
N LEU A 111 -6.80 21.59 27.65
CA LEU A 111 -6.45 20.48 26.75
C LEU A 111 -7.50 20.30 25.63
N LEU A 112 -8.73 20.79 25.87
CA LEU A 112 -9.90 20.50 25.07
C LEU A 112 -9.86 21.09 23.63
N PRO A 113 -9.55 22.37 23.37
CA PRO A 113 -9.44 22.88 21.99
C PRO A 113 -8.33 22.20 21.17
N VAL A 114 -7.19 21.90 21.80
CA VAL A 114 -6.06 21.22 21.13
C VAL A 114 -6.46 19.81 20.74
N GLN A 115 -7.08 19.07 21.67
CA GLN A 115 -7.60 17.73 21.43
C GLN A 115 -8.67 17.74 20.33
N LYS A 116 -9.67 18.64 20.40
CA LYS A 116 -10.69 18.73 19.35
C LYS A 116 -10.13 19.11 17.97
N CYS A 117 -9.11 19.95 17.92
CA CYS A 117 -8.38 20.24 16.68
C CYS A 117 -7.74 18.97 16.11
N GLN A 118 -7.12 18.17 16.97
CA GLN A 118 -6.50 16.90 16.58
C GLN A 118 -7.57 15.92 16.09
N ASP A 119 -8.64 15.69 16.85
CA ASP A 119 -9.72 14.76 16.49
C ASP A 119 -10.33 15.11 15.12
N LEU A 120 -10.59 16.40 14.86
CA LEU A 120 -11.13 16.83 13.56
C LEU A 120 -10.11 16.68 12.43
N THR A 121 -8.83 16.91 12.71
CA THR A 121 -7.76 16.70 11.72
C THR A 121 -7.66 15.23 11.34
N GLU A 122 -7.75 14.33 12.31
CA GLU A 122 -7.74 12.89 12.07
C GLU A 122 -8.97 12.45 11.26
N ALA A 123 -10.16 12.92 11.64
CA ALA A 123 -11.39 12.62 10.90
C ALA A 123 -11.37 13.12 9.44
N LEU A 124 -10.86 14.34 9.19
CA LEU A 124 -10.75 14.91 7.84
C LEU A 124 -9.70 14.19 7.00
N TYR A 125 -8.58 13.78 7.61
CA TYR A 125 -7.56 12.97 6.97
C TYR A 125 -8.16 11.62 6.50
N ASP A 126 -8.82 10.91 7.40
CA ASP A 126 -9.44 9.61 7.10
C ASP A 126 -10.53 9.76 6.03
N HIS A 127 -11.32 10.84 6.08
CA HIS A 127 -12.32 11.13 5.06
C HIS A 127 -11.67 11.35 3.68
N LEU A 128 -10.57 12.11 3.60
CA LEU A 128 -9.89 12.40 2.34
C LEU A 128 -9.27 11.15 1.71
N VAL A 129 -8.57 10.36 2.51
CA VAL A 129 -7.98 9.10 2.07
C VAL A 129 -9.08 8.11 1.68
N GLY A 130 -10.05 7.88 2.57
CA GLY A 130 -11.13 6.93 2.36
C GLY A 130 -11.97 7.26 1.13
N TYR A 131 -12.31 8.55 0.94
CA TYR A 131 -13.02 9.00 -0.26
C TYR A 131 -12.20 8.73 -1.52
N SER A 132 -10.91 9.11 -1.54
CA SER A 132 -10.04 8.97 -2.71
C SER A 132 -9.90 7.50 -3.13
N VAL A 133 -9.72 6.61 -2.16
CA VAL A 133 -9.62 5.16 -2.39
C VAL A 133 -10.96 4.60 -2.87
N ASN A 134 -12.08 5.04 -2.27
CA ASN A 134 -13.41 4.58 -2.67
C ASN A 134 -13.79 5.00 -4.10
N VAL A 135 -13.46 6.23 -4.51
CA VAL A 135 -13.65 6.67 -5.91
C VAL A 135 -12.84 5.80 -6.87
N CYS A 136 -11.59 5.49 -6.52
CA CYS A 136 -10.80 4.57 -7.31
C CYS A 136 -11.48 3.20 -7.41
N ALA A 137 -11.85 2.61 -6.27
CA ALA A 137 -12.40 1.26 -6.18
C ALA A 137 -13.76 1.09 -6.89
N VAL A 138 -14.67 2.05 -6.71
CA VAL A 138 -16.08 1.92 -7.08
C VAL A 138 -16.45 2.68 -8.36
N SER A 139 -15.67 3.68 -8.76
CA SER A 139 -16.01 4.51 -9.93
C SER A 139 -14.99 4.39 -11.05
N ILE A 140 -13.69 4.48 -10.73
CA ILE A 140 -12.65 4.53 -11.77
C ILE A 140 -12.26 3.13 -12.23
N LEU A 141 -12.03 2.23 -11.28
CA LEU A 141 -11.53 0.89 -11.55
C LEU A 141 -12.66 -0.08 -11.93
N GLN A 142 -13.92 0.34 -11.93
CA GLN A 142 -15.05 -0.50 -12.37
C GLN A 142 -15.19 -0.44 -13.90
N ASP A 143 -14.54 -1.37 -14.59
CA ASP A 143 -14.53 -1.45 -16.07
C ASP A 143 -14.89 -2.88 -16.54
N PRO A 144 -16.18 -3.22 -16.62
CA PRO A 144 -16.60 -4.61 -16.81
C PRO A 144 -16.07 -5.23 -18.11
N GLU A 145 -15.79 -4.43 -19.14
CA GLU A 145 -15.23 -4.90 -20.40
C GLU A 145 -13.75 -5.24 -20.28
N ALA A 146 -12.96 -4.39 -19.61
CA ALA A 146 -11.57 -4.68 -19.32
C ALA A 146 -11.43 -5.90 -18.39
N HIS A 147 -12.39 -6.14 -17.49
CA HIS A 147 -12.34 -7.24 -16.53
C HIS A 147 -12.94 -8.56 -17.04
N HIS A 148 -13.43 -8.60 -18.29
CA HIS A 148 -13.96 -9.84 -18.86
C HIS A 148 -12.83 -10.75 -19.38
N TRP A 149 -12.00 -11.25 -18.46
CA TRP A 149 -10.80 -12.05 -18.77
C TRP A 149 -11.09 -13.32 -19.59
N GLY A 150 -12.28 -13.90 -19.41
CA GLY A 150 -12.74 -15.11 -20.10
C GLY A 150 -13.25 -14.88 -21.53
N ASP A 151 -13.25 -13.65 -22.04
CA ASP A 151 -13.72 -13.36 -23.39
C ASP A 151 -12.85 -14.07 -24.44
N ALA A 152 -13.51 -14.62 -25.46
CA ALA A 152 -12.85 -15.19 -26.62
C ALA A 152 -12.34 -14.11 -27.59
N LYS A 153 -12.78 -12.85 -27.45
CA LYS A 153 -12.30 -11.73 -28.26
C LYS A 153 -11.04 -11.10 -27.63
N PRO A 154 -10.07 -10.67 -28.47
CA PRO A 154 -8.98 -9.83 -27.99
C PRO A 154 -9.53 -8.49 -27.47
N PHE A 155 -8.83 -7.91 -26.49
CA PHE A 155 -9.14 -6.57 -26.01
C PHE A 155 -8.56 -5.53 -26.96
N TYR A 156 -9.40 -4.57 -27.38
CA TYR A 156 -8.97 -3.39 -28.11
C TYR A 156 -9.61 -2.18 -27.45
N GLU A 157 -8.82 -1.24 -26.95
CA GLU A 157 -9.34 0.04 -26.51
C GLU A 157 -9.71 0.87 -27.75
N VAL A 158 -11.01 1.00 -28.03
CA VAL A 158 -11.49 1.75 -29.20
C VAL A 158 -11.19 3.23 -28.98
N GLN A 159 -10.44 3.81 -29.92
CA GLN A 159 -10.16 5.24 -29.96
C GLN A 159 -11.49 6.00 -30.05
N ILE A 160 -11.89 6.68 -28.98
CA ILE A 160 -12.95 7.69 -29.08
C ILE A 160 -12.43 8.74 -30.08
N LEU A 161 -13.11 8.84 -31.22
CA LEU A 161 -12.79 9.78 -32.28
C LEU A 161 -12.75 11.21 -31.67
N GLY A 162 -11.55 11.77 -31.46
CA GLY A 162 -11.38 13.17 -31.02
C GLY A 162 -10.57 13.41 -29.74
N SER A 163 -10.14 12.39 -28.98
CA SER A 163 -9.28 12.60 -27.81
C SER A 163 -7.79 12.69 -28.20
N PRO A 164 -7.05 13.74 -27.81
CA PRO A 164 -5.64 13.86 -28.14
C PRO A 164 -4.83 12.71 -27.49
N PRO A 165 -3.83 12.15 -28.19
CA PRO A 165 -2.94 11.15 -27.62
C PRO A 165 -2.25 11.71 -26.37
N SER A 166 -2.30 10.95 -25.28
CA SER A 166 -1.48 11.24 -24.11
C SER A 166 -0.01 10.97 -24.48
N PRO A 167 0.92 11.93 -24.28
CA PRO A 167 2.31 11.77 -24.74
C PRO A 167 3.04 10.60 -24.07
N LEU A 168 2.56 10.13 -22.92
CA LEU A 168 3.08 8.93 -22.24
C LEU A 168 2.75 7.61 -22.94
N PHE A 169 1.66 7.58 -23.73
CA PHE A 169 1.11 6.38 -24.39
C PHE A 169 1.21 6.47 -25.91
N SER A 170 2.09 7.34 -26.41
CA SER A 170 2.20 7.71 -27.83
C SER A 170 3.65 7.72 -28.30
N GLY A 171 4.39 6.64 -27.99
CA GLY A 171 5.70 6.39 -28.58
C GLY A 171 5.56 5.70 -29.93
N ASP A 172 6.21 6.26 -30.95
CA ASP A 172 6.23 5.80 -32.35
C ASP A 172 6.48 4.28 -32.47
N GLY A 173 5.53 3.55 -33.07
CA GLY A 173 5.72 2.17 -33.55
C GLY A 173 4.65 1.14 -33.17
N PHE A 174 3.84 1.36 -32.12
CA PHE A 174 2.80 0.41 -31.69
C PHE A 174 1.42 1.07 -31.64
N GLN A 175 0.85 1.34 -32.82
CA GLN A 175 -0.54 1.80 -32.95
C GLN A 175 -1.49 0.62 -32.65
N GLY A 176 -1.66 0.28 -31.36
CA GLY A 176 -2.51 -0.82 -30.95
C GLY A 176 -2.41 -1.30 -29.50
N GLU A 177 -1.42 -0.87 -28.70
CA GLU A 177 -1.23 -1.36 -27.34
C GLU A 177 -1.38 -0.23 -26.30
N ARG A 178 -2.63 0.17 -26.05
CA ARG A 178 -2.97 1.07 -24.92
C ARG A 178 -3.45 0.24 -23.73
N CYS A 179 -3.14 0.71 -22.52
CA CYS A 179 -3.69 0.10 -21.32
C CYS A 179 -5.19 0.41 -21.19
N SER A 180 -5.88 -0.40 -20.41
CA SER A 180 -7.30 -0.27 -20.13
C SER A 180 -7.64 1.15 -19.67
N PHE A 181 -8.78 1.66 -20.12
CA PHE A 181 -9.24 3.02 -19.82
C PHE A 181 -9.26 3.29 -18.31
N SER A 182 -9.71 2.31 -17.51
CA SER A 182 -9.70 2.39 -16.04
C SER A 182 -8.31 2.64 -15.44
N ILE A 183 -7.25 2.06 -16.02
CA ILE A 183 -5.87 2.29 -15.58
C ILE A 183 -5.40 3.71 -15.93
N GLN A 184 -5.75 4.19 -17.12
CA GLN A 184 -5.47 5.57 -17.53
C GLN A 184 -6.15 6.56 -16.58
N MET A 185 -7.44 6.36 -16.31
CA MET A 185 -8.22 7.20 -15.42
C MET A 185 -7.73 7.17 -13.97
N TRP A 186 -7.29 6.01 -13.49
CA TRP A 186 -6.67 5.86 -12.18
C TRP A 186 -5.39 6.69 -12.07
N TYR A 187 -4.52 6.61 -13.07
CA TYR A 187 -3.31 7.43 -13.12
C TYR A 187 -3.63 8.94 -13.20
N TYR A 188 -4.60 9.34 -14.03
CA TYR A 188 -5.05 10.72 -14.13
C TYR A 188 -5.57 11.25 -12.78
N PHE A 189 -6.36 10.45 -12.07
CA PHE A 189 -6.85 10.79 -10.75
C PHE A 189 -5.71 11.00 -9.76
N LEU A 190 -4.75 10.06 -9.68
CA LEU A 190 -3.60 10.18 -8.78
C LEU A 190 -2.71 11.40 -9.08
N ARG A 191 -2.50 11.73 -10.37
CA ARG A 191 -1.79 12.96 -10.75
C ARG A 191 -2.52 14.22 -10.32
N GLY A 192 -3.83 14.25 -10.51
CA GLY A 192 -4.68 15.37 -10.08
C GLY A 192 -4.62 15.53 -8.58
N LEU A 193 -4.80 14.44 -7.84
CA LEU A 193 -4.68 14.41 -6.39
C LEU A 193 -3.30 14.93 -5.94
N ARG A 194 -2.20 14.43 -6.50
CA ARG A 194 -0.85 14.92 -6.19
C ARG A 194 -0.73 16.43 -6.38
N SER A 195 -1.24 16.96 -7.50
CA SER A 195 -1.21 18.40 -7.76
C SER A 195 -2.00 19.16 -6.69
N ASP A 196 -3.21 18.71 -6.36
CA ASP A 196 -4.09 19.38 -5.40
C ASP A 196 -3.50 19.33 -3.97
N LEU A 197 -2.86 18.21 -3.59
CA LEU A 197 -2.22 18.07 -2.27
C LEU A 197 -1.04 19.03 -2.09
N TRP A 198 -0.15 19.12 -3.08
CA TRP A 198 1.04 20.00 -3.01
C TRP A 198 0.71 21.49 -3.12
N LEU A 199 -0.49 21.83 -3.61
CA LEU A 199 -0.97 23.22 -3.61
C LEU A 199 -1.39 23.69 -2.21
N VAL A 200 -1.75 22.77 -1.32
CA VAL A 200 -2.47 23.08 -0.08
C VAL A 200 -1.71 22.64 1.18
N PHE A 201 -0.91 21.58 1.10
CA PHE A 201 -0.23 20.97 2.25
C PHE A 201 1.29 21.15 2.23
N PRO A 202 1.93 21.13 3.43
CA PRO A 202 3.37 20.88 3.52
C PRO A 202 3.74 19.52 2.90
N PRO A 203 4.97 19.37 2.33
CA PRO A 203 5.38 18.16 1.62
C PRO A 203 5.17 16.87 2.40
N VAL A 204 5.51 16.84 3.70
CA VAL A 204 5.40 15.65 4.55
C VAL A 204 3.97 15.12 4.65
N LEU A 205 2.98 16.01 4.81
CA LEU A 205 1.58 15.61 4.89
C LEU A 205 1.04 15.21 3.51
N ALA A 206 1.45 15.91 2.45
CA ALA A 206 1.08 15.59 1.09
C ALA A 206 1.59 14.21 0.65
N GLN A 207 2.86 13.90 0.93
CA GLN A 207 3.49 12.60 0.73
C GLN A 207 2.73 11.49 1.45
N LYS A 208 2.38 11.71 2.73
CA LYS A 208 1.67 10.72 3.55
C LYS A 208 0.27 10.39 2.99
N ILE A 209 -0.50 11.41 2.60
CA ILE A 209 -1.84 11.20 2.02
C ILE A 209 -1.71 10.47 0.68
N LEU A 210 -0.83 10.96 -0.21
CA LEU A 210 -0.65 10.38 -1.53
C LEU A 210 -0.15 8.93 -1.45
N SER A 211 0.77 8.62 -0.54
CA SER A 211 1.31 7.28 -0.38
C SER A 211 0.28 6.29 0.12
N GLN A 212 -0.56 6.69 1.06
CA GLN A 212 -1.62 5.84 1.57
C GLN A 212 -2.68 5.56 0.49
N VAL A 213 -3.09 6.60 -0.26
CA VAL A 213 -4.03 6.42 -1.39
C VAL A 213 -3.40 5.55 -2.48
N LEU A 214 -2.14 5.79 -2.84
CA LEU A 214 -1.43 4.99 -3.84
C LEU A 214 -1.32 3.52 -3.41
N SER A 215 -0.85 3.25 -2.19
CA SER A 215 -0.69 1.89 -1.69
C SER A 215 -2.02 1.13 -1.65
N GLN A 216 -3.08 1.75 -1.12
CA GLN A 216 -4.40 1.09 -1.01
C GLN A 216 -5.05 0.85 -2.37
N THR A 217 -4.91 1.80 -3.32
CA THR A 217 -5.45 1.60 -4.67
C THR A 217 -4.62 0.62 -5.50
N LEU A 218 -3.31 0.56 -5.28
CA LEU A 218 -2.44 -0.43 -5.88
C LEU A 218 -2.74 -1.85 -5.34
N GLU A 219 -3.09 -1.98 -4.06
CA GLU A 219 -3.55 -3.25 -3.48
C GLU A 219 -4.81 -3.78 -4.19
N ILE A 220 -5.77 -2.90 -4.51
CA ILE A 220 -6.95 -3.29 -5.30
C ILE A 220 -6.54 -3.84 -6.68
N LEU A 221 -5.56 -3.20 -7.33
CA LEU A 221 -5.04 -3.65 -8.62
C LEU A 221 -4.29 -4.98 -8.49
N VAL A 222 -3.44 -5.14 -7.48
CA VAL A 222 -2.74 -6.41 -7.18
C VAL A 222 -3.75 -7.54 -7.03
N GLN A 223 -4.76 -7.35 -6.18
CA GLN A 223 -5.82 -8.34 -5.98
C GLN A 223 -6.52 -8.65 -7.29
N ARG A 224 -6.87 -7.65 -8.08
CA ARG A 224 -7.54 -7.85 -9.37
C ARG A 224 -6.72 -8.69 -10.35
N TYR A 225 -5.45 -8.32 -10.56
CA TYR A 225 -4.61 -8.98 -11.55
C TYR A 225 -4.12 -10.35 -11.08
N SER A 226 -3.93 -10.55 -9.77
CA SER A 226 -3.60 -11.88 -9.23
C SER A 226 -4.74 -12.89 -9.45
N HIS A 227 -6.00 -12.43 -9.43
CA HIS A 227 -7.18 -13.25 -9.69
C HIS A 227 -7.58 -13.34 -11.16
N ALA A 228 -6.83 -12.72 -12.07
CA ALA A 228 -7.16 -12.75 -13.48
C ALA A 228 -6.87 -14.14 -14.08
N CYS A 229 -7.87 -14.69 -14.78
CA CYS A 229 -7.75 -15.92 -15.57
C CYS A 229 -7.95 -15.57 -17.06
N PRO A 230 -6.98 -14.91 -17.73
CA PRO A 230 -7.14 -14.45 -19.09
C PRO A 230 -7.17 -15.61 -20.09
N THR A 231 -7.94 -15.46 -21.16
CA THR A 231 -7.70 -16.23 -22.38
C THR A 231 -6.39 -15.79 -23.03
N TYR A 232 -5.82 -16.62 -23.91
CA TYR A 232 -4.61 -16.26 -24.67
C TYR A 232 -4.70 -14.89 -25.39
N ARG A 233 -5.92 -14.52 -25.82
CA ARG A 233 -6.19 -13.24 -26.49
C ARG A 233 -6.26 -12.05 -25.54
N ARG A 234 -6.47 -12.29 -24.24
CA ARG A 234 -6.53 -11.27 -23.18
C ARG A 234 -5.21 -11.15 -22.40
N SER A 235 -4.27 -12.08 -22.54
CA SER A 235 -2.95 -11.99 -21.89
C SER A 235 -2.18 -10.71 -22.26
N GLN A 236 -2.36 -10.21 -23.50
CA GLN A 236 -1.72 -8.96 -23.92
C GLN A 236 -2.23 -7.74 -23.13
N GLN A 237 -3.51 -7.74 -22.75
CA GLN A 237 -4.10 -6.68 -21.93
C GLN A 237 -3.43 -6.64 -20.54
N ILE A 238 -3.24 -7.80 -19.90
CA ILE A 238 -2.52 -7.90 -18.62
C ILE A 238 -1.10 -7.34 -18.74
N ARG A 239 -0.39 -7.66 -19.83
CA ARG A 239 0.95 -7.13 -20.08
C ARG A 239 0.95 -5.61 -20.13
N VAL A 240 0.11 -5.03 -20.98
CA VAL A 240 0.07 -3.58 -21.21
C VAL A 240 -0.38 -2.85 -19.95
N ASP A 241 -1.40 -3.37 -19.26
CA ASP A 241 -1.92 -2.78 -18.02
C ASP A 241 -0.89 -2.79 -16.90
N ILE A 242 -0.33 -3.96 -16.57
CA ILE A 242 0.63 -4.07 -15.46
C ILE A 242 1.87 -3.23 -15.75
N THR A 243 2.39 -3.27 -16.98
CA THR A 243 3.53 -2.41 -17.36
C THR A 243 3.20 -0.94 -17.18
N SER A 244 1.99 -0.53 -17.59
CA SER A 244 1.53 0.85 -17.41
C SER A 244 1.39 1.23 -15.95
N ILE A 245 0.83 0.35 -15.11
CA ILE A 245 0.73 0.56 -13.66
C ILE A 245 2.12 0.77 -13.05
N LEU A 246 3.09 -0.09 -13.39
CA LEU A 246 4.46 0.03 -12.85
C LEU A 246 5.13 1.35 -13.25
N LEU A 247 5.00 1.78 -14.51
CA LEU A 247 5.51 3.08 -14.98
C LEU A 247 4.79 4.26 -14.32
N CYS A 248 3.49 4.15 -14.10
CA CYS A 248 2.70 5.17 -13.40
C CYS A 248 3.16 5.30 -11.94
N VAL A 249 3.39 4.17 -11.25
CA VAL A 249 3.91 4.14 -9.88
C VAL A 249 5.30 4.76 -9.84
N GLU A 250 6.21 4.36 -10.72
CA GLU A 250 7.56 4.93 -10.84
C GLU A 250 7.54 6.47 -10.87
N GLN A 251 6.67 7.05 -11.69
CA GLN A 251 6.55 8.51 -11.79
C GLN A 251 6.03 9.16 -10.51
N MET A 252 5.16 8.48 -9.76
CA MET A 252 4.67 8.99 -8.47
C MET A 252 5.73 8.86 -7.37
N MET A 253 6.55 7.81 -7.41
CA MET A 253 7.56 7.53 -6.37
C MET A 253 8.57 8.68 -6.17
N TRP A 254 8.89 9.44 -7.22
CA TRP A 254 9.75 10.62 -7.12
C TRP A 254 9.16 11.75 -6.27
N SER A 255 7.83 11.83 -6.16
CA SER A 255 7.17 12.81 -5.26
C SER A 255 7.05 12.32 -3.82
N LEU A 256 7.29 11.03 -3.62
CA LEU A 256 7.05 10.31 -2.40
C LEU A 256 8.34 10.14 -1.58
N CYS A 257 9.48 9.96 -2.25
CA CYS A 257 10.76 9.78 -1.58
C CYS A 257 11.48 11.12 -1.35
N ASP A 258 12.12 11.27 -0.19
CA ASP A 258 12.94 12.46 0.12
C ASP A 258 14.32 12.42 -0.55
N SER A 259 14.79 11.23 -0.93
CA SER A 259 16.08 11.02 -1.61
C SER A 259 16.00 9.86 -2.62
N PRO A 260 16.88 9.86 -3.65
CA PRO A 260 16.96 8.74 -4.59
C PRO A 260 17.42 7.44 -3.93
N GLU A 261 18.24 7.52 -2.86
CA GLU A 261 18.67 6.36 -2.08
C GLU A 261 17.48 5.69 -1.39
N ALA A 262 16.54 6.47 -0.84
CA ALA A 262 15.34 5.95 -0.22
C ALA A 262 14.44 5.19 -1.21
N LEU A 263 14.46 5.56 -2.49
CA LEU A 263 13.75 4.86 -3.56
C LEU A 263 14.45 3.54 -3.95
N LEU A 264 15.78 3.54 -4.01
CA LEU A 264 16.56 2.38 -4.47
C LEU A 264 16.74 1.32 -3.39
N GLN A 265 16.80 1.74 -2.11
CA GLN A 265 17.02 0.87 -0.96
C GLN A 265 15.98 1.17 0.13
N PRO A 266 14.73 0.73 -0.08
CA PRO A 266 13.67 0.99 0.88
C PRO A 266 13.90 0.17 2.16
N ASP A 267 13.92 0.87 3.29
CA ASP A 267 13.95 0.26 4.62
C ASP A 267 12.56 0.37 5.27
N TRP A 268 12.04 -0.75 5.75
CA TRP A 268 10.78 -0.85 6.49
C TRP A 268 10.78 0.02 7.75
N THR A 269 11.94 0.26 8.36
CA THR A 269 12.04 1.07 9.58
C THR A 269 11.93 2.57 9.30
N THR A 270 12.44 3.02 8.15
CA THR A 270 12.55 4.45 7.82
C THR A 270 11.39 4.91 6.94
N CYS A 271 10.94 4.08 5.99
CA CYS A 271 9.88 4.40 5.03
C CYS A 271 9.01 3.15 4.78
N PRO A 272 8.14 2.77 5.72
CA PRO A 272 7.34 1.52 5.63
C PRO A 272 6.42 1.50 4.41
N TRP A 273 5.98 2.66 3.97
CA TRP A 273 5.05 2.83 2.85
C TRP A 273 5.75 2.70 1.48
N VAL A 274 7.00 3.14 1.35
CA VAL A 274 7.83 2.89 0.14
C VAL A 274 8.05 1.39 -0.01
N SER A 275 8.42 0.72 1.08
CA SER A 275 8.57 -0.74 1.12
C SER A 275 7.28 -1.48 0.76
N SER A 276 6.13 -1.00 1.27
CA SER A 276 4.80 -1.51 0.91
C SER A 276 4.52 -1.39 -0.60
N ILE A 277 4.74 -0.21 -1.19
CA ILE A 277 4.52 0.02 -2.63
C ILE A 277 5.44 -0.88 -3.46
N HIS A 278 6.73 -1.01 -3.11
CA HIS A 278 7.66 -1.92 -3.79
C HIS A 278 7.19 -3.38 -3.71
N SER A 279 6.69 -3.83 -2.55
CA SER A 279 6.13 -5.17 -2.39
C SER A 279 4.92 -5.40 -3.33
N LEU A 280 4.00 -4.45 -3.40
CA LEU A 280 2.84 -4.52 -4.30
C LEU A 280 3.26 -4.52 -5.78
N CYS A 281 4.23 -3.68 -6.16
CA CYS A 281 4.83 -3.69 -7.50
C CYS A 281 5.49 -5.04 -7.84
N ASN A 282 6.20 -5.65 -6.90
CA ASN A 282 6.81 -6.97 -7.09
C ASN A 282 5.75 -8.07 -7.28
N GLN A 283 4.60 -7.99 -6.58
CA GLN A 283 3.49 -8.90 -6.80
C GLN A 283 2.89 -8.76 -8.20
N LEU A 284 2.67 -7.53 -8.67
CA LEU A 284 2.23 -7.26 -10.04
C LEU A 284 3.25 -7.75 -11.08
N LEU A 285 4.54 -7.51 -10.86
CA LEU A 285 5.60 -8.02 -11.72
C LEU A 285 5.61 -9.55 -11.75
N GLY A 286 5.35 -10.20 -10.62
CA GLY A 286 5.17 -11.64 -10.53
C GLY A 286 3.99 -12.14 -11.38
N VAL A 287 2.84 -11.49 -11.32
CA VAL A 287 1.69 -11.79 -12.20
C VAL A 287 2.08 -11.64 -13.68
N LEU A 288 2.80 -10.57 -14.03
CA LEU A 288 3.27 -10.32 -15.39
C LEU A 288 4.20 -11.44 -15.89
N VAL A 289 5.17 -11.84 -15.06
CA VAL A 289 6.12 -12.92 -15.39
C VAL A 289 5.38 -14.24 -15.59
N ILE A 290 4.48 -14.62 -14.68
CA ILE A 290 3.75 -15.88 -14.77
C ILE A 290 2.82 -15.93 -15.98
N THR A 291 2.14 -14.83 -16.29
CA THR A 291 1.18 -14.77 -17.40
C THR A 291 1.83 -14.70 -18.77
N MET A 292 3.06 -14.15 -18.86
CA MET A 292 3.74 -13.92 -20.14
C MET A 292 4.92 -14.86 -20.41
N ALA A 293 5.46 -15.55 -19.40
CA ALA A 293 6.59 -16.45 -19.61
C ALA A 293 6.19 -17.65 -20.49
N PRO A 294 7.00 -17.99 -21.52
CA PRO A 294 6.86 -19.26 -22.20
C PRO A 294 6.97 -20.40 -21.18
N LEU A 295 6.00 -21.31 -21.16
CA LEU A 295 5.95 -22.43 -20.21
C LEU A 295 7.29 -23.20 -20.10
N PRO A 296 8.02 -23.50 -21.20
CA PRO A 296 9.32 -24.18 -21.10
C PRO A 296 10.42 -23.34 -20.44
N LEU A 297 10.34 -22.00 -20.51
CA LEU A 297 11.26 -21.12 -19.80
C LEU A 297 10.93 -21.07 -18.32
N LEU A 298 9.64 -21.00 -17.97
CA LEU A 298 9.18 -21.00 -16.59
C LEU A 298 9.56 -22.32 -15.90
N CYS A 299 9.35 -23.45 -16.56
CA CYS A 299 9.73 -24.76 -16.04
C CYS A 299 11.25 -24.91 -15.88
N ARG A 300 12.05 -24.42 -16.84
CA ARG A 300 13.52 -24.38 -16.69
C ARG A 300 13.98 -23.51 -15.53
N LEU A 301 13.38 -22.34 -15.32
CA LEU A 301 13.74 -21.46 -14.19
C LEU A 301 13.38 -22.10 -12.84
N LEU A 302 12.29 -22.87 -12.81
CA LEU A 302 11.88 -23.62 -11.64
C LEU A 302 12.82 -24.81 -11.37
N THR A 303 13.42 -25.42 -12.40
CA THR A 303 14.38 -26.52 -12.22
C THR A 303 15.86 -26.10 -12.15
N ALA A 304 16.19 -24.85 -12.48
CA ALA A 304 17.58 -24.38 -12.60
C ALA A 304 18.25 -24.06 -11.26
N ASP A 305 17.50 -23.52 -10.28
CA ASP A 305 18.04 -23.13 -8.98
C ASP A 305 16.95 -23.27 -7.91
N GLU A 306 17.28 -23.95 -6.80
CA GLU A 306 16.37 -24.23 -5.70
C GLU A 306 15.83 -22.95 -5.05
N SER A 307 16.68 -21.92 -4.93
CA SER A 307 16.27 -20.65 -4.32
C SER A 307 15.28 -19.88 -5.20
N THR A 308 15.47 -19.95 -6.52
CA THR A 308 14.59 -19.37 -7.54
C THR A 308 13.28 -20.15 -7.65
N ALA A 309 13.36 -21.48 -7.58
CA ALA A 309 12.23 -22.40 -7.56
C ALA A 309 11.30 -22.11 -6.38
N HIS A 310 11.88 -22.01 -5.18
CA HIS A 310 11.16 -21.70 -3.96
C HIS A 310 10.47 -20.33 -4.04
N ARG A 311 11.15 -19.29 -4.51
CA ARG A 311 10.57 -17.95 -4.65
C ARG A 311 9.41 -17.91 -5.65
N LEU A 312 9.56 -18.54 -6.81
CA LEU A 312 8.51 -18.61 -7.82
C LEU A 312 7.31 -19.43 -7.35
N LEU A 313 7.56 -20.57 -6.69
CA LEU A 313 6.49 -21.39 -6.12
C LEU A 313 5.76 -20.64 -5.01
N LYS A 314 6.47 -20.03 -4.07
CA LYS A 314 5.91 -19.18 -3.02
C LYS A 314 5.07 -18.05 -3.62
N LEU A 315 5.53 -17.43 -4.71
CA LEU A 315 4.79 -16.38 -5.40
C LEU A 315 3.53 -16.91 -6.12
N THR A 316 3.58 -18.13 -6.69
CA THR A 316 2.40 -18.76 -7.30
C THR A 316 1.38 -19.27 -6.29
N THR A 317 1.82 -19.68 -5.09
CA THR A 317 0.97 -20.26 -4.03
C THR A 317 0.50 -19.23 -3.02
N SER A 318 1.21 -18.12 -2.84
CA SER A 318 0.79 -17.00 -1.99
C SER A 318 -0.33 -16.16 -2.60
N GLN A 319 -0.69 -16.39 -3.86
CA GLN A 319 -1.81 -15.71 -4.48
C GLN A 319 -3.13 -16.34 -4.03
N PRO A 320 -4.14 -15.53 -3.65
CA PRO A 320 -5.47 -15.99 -3.22
C PRO A 320 -6.25 -16.82 -4.27
N SER A 321 -5.72 -16.90 -5.49
CA SER A 321 -6.22 -17.72 -6.61
C SER A 321 -5.07 -18.49 -7.27
N CYS A 322 -4.30 -19.21 -6.45
CA CYS A 322 -3.25 -20.13 -6.91
C CYS A 322 -3.72 -20.89 -8.16
N ASN A 323 -3.06 -20.67 -9.31
CA ASN A 323 -3.38 -21.36 -10.54
C ASN A 323 -2.84 -22.80 -10.42
N HIS A 324 -3.61 -23.64 -9.72
CA HIS A 324 -3.24 -25.03 -9.40
C HIS A 324 -2.88 -25.83 -10.65
N LYS A 325 -3.43 -25.48 -11.83
CA LYS A 325 -3.06 -26.10 -13.11
C LYS A 325 -1.64 -25.75 -13.54
N LEU A 326 -1.22 -24.50 -13.38
CA LEU A 326 0.13 -24.06 -13.73
C LEU A 326 1.16 -24.61 -12.75
N VAL A 327 0.82 -24.65 -11.45
CA VAL A 327 1.65 -25.31 -10.43
C VAL A 327 1.75 -26.81 -10.71
N LEU A 328 0.65 -27.47 -11.07
CA LEU A 328 0.64 -28.89 -11.43
C LEU A 328 1.45 -29.17 -12.70
N LEU A 329 1.27 -28.38 -13.77
CA LEU A 329 2.03 -28.51 -15.01
C LEU A 329 3.53 -28.32 -14.78
N THR A 330 3.89 -27.38 -13.90
CA THR A 330 5.26 -27.15 -13.48
C THR A 330 5.83 -28.34 -12.71
N ILE A 331 5.09 -28.84 -11.71
CA ILE A 331 5.48 -30.00 -10.91
C ILE A 331 5.58 -31.27 -11.77
N MET A 332 4.80 -31.36 -12.84
CA MET A 332 4.80 -32.48 -13.79
C MET A 332 5.81 -32.34 -14.94
N HIS A 333 6.42 -31.17 -15.12
CA HIS A 333 7.40 -30.94 -16.18
C HIS A 333 8.69 -31.76 -15.94
N ASP A 334 9.34 -32.19 -17.02
CA ASP A 334 10.59 -32.99 -17.01
C ASP A 334 10.58 -34.14 -15.98
N ASP A 335 9.62 -35.07 -16.08
CA ASP A 335 9.50 -36.25 -15.19
C ASP A 335 9.45 -35.91 -13.69
N CYS A 336 8.81 -34.78 -13.38
CA CYS A 336 8.72 -34.23 -12.03
C CYS A 336 10.09 -33.91 -11.40
N ALA A 337 11.08 -33.52 -12.20
CA ALA A 337 12.42 -33.18 -11.73
C ALA A 337 12.40 -32.13 -10.61
N LEU A 338 11.53 -31.13 -10.72
CA LEU A 338 11.31 -30.12 -9.69
C LEU A 338 10.89 -30.75 -8.36
N LEU A 339 9.83 -31.58 -8.38
CA LEU A 339 9.34 -32.25 -7.18
C LEU A 339 10.40 -33.19 -6.59
N ARG A 340 11.14 -33.92 -7.43
CA ARG A 340 12.23 -34.80 -6.98
C ARG A 340 13.34 -34.01 -6.27
N LEU A 341 13.76 -32.88 -6.84
CA LEU A 341 14.79 -32.01 -6.28
C LEU A 341 14.33 -31.40 -4.94
N LEU A 342 13.07 -31.01 -4.85
CA LEU A 342 12.51 -30.45 -3.62
C LEU A 342 12.30 -31.50 -2.54
N LEU A 343 11.82 -32.70 -2.88
CA LEU A 343 11.72 -33.82 -1.93
C LEU A 343 13.10 -34.29 -1.45
N SER A 344 14.14 -34.17 -2.27
CA SER A 344 15.51 -34.47 -1.80
C SER A 344 16.02 -33.46 -0.77
N ASN A 345 15.46 -32.25 -0.73
CA ASN A 345 15.87 -31.16 0.16
C ASN A 345 14.84 -30.81 1.25
N SER A 346 13.64 -31.39 1.22
CA SER A 346 12.60 -31.16 2.21
C SER A 346 12.98 -31.79 3.56
N TYR A 347 13.04 -30.96 4.61
CA TYR A 347 13.46 -31.31 5.97
C TYR A 347 12.44 -32.12 6.79
N PHE A 348 11.45 -32.76 6.17
CA PHE A 348 10.50 -33.63 6.88
C PHE A 348 11.14 -34.88 7.54
N CYS A 349 12.47 -35.00 7.48
CA CYS A 349 13.30 -35.91 8.25
C CYS A 349 14.48 -35.14 8.87
N VAL A 350 14.35 -34.71 10.13
CA VAL A 350 15.51 -34.67 11.02
C VAL A 350 15.29 -35.81 12.00
N ASP A 351 16.15 -36.83 11.93
CA ASP A 351 16.33 -37.76 13.03
C ASP A 351 16.52 -36.92 14.29
N VAL A 352 15.78 -37.25 15.34
CA VAL A 352 15.95 -36.70 16.68
C VAL A 352 17.40 -36.99 17.09
N ASP A 353 18.33 -36.09 16.74
CA ASP A 353 19.71 -35.94 17.24
C ASP A 353 20.55 -35.02 16.32
N SER A 354 20.21 -33.73 16.24
CA SER A 354 21.24 -32.70 16.04
C SER A 354 20.72 -31.30 16.39
N ASP A 355 21.38 -30.71 17.39
CA ASP A 355 21.34 -29.29 17.72
C ASP A 355 21.60 -28.41 16.49
N GLY A 356 20.71 -27.47 16.22
CA GLY A 356 20.91 -26.46 15.17
C GLY A 356 19.63 -25.72 14.81
N SER A 357 19.37 -24.62 15.53
CA SER A 357 18.30 -23.69 15.26
C SER A 357 18.48 -22.95 13.92
N GLY A 358 17.38 -22.75 13.18
CA GLY A 358 17.25 -21.62 12.26
C GLY A 358 17.08 -21.88 10.75
N ARG A 359 16.90 -23.11 10.25
CA ARG A 359 16.64 -23.35 8.80
C ARG A 359 15.31 -24.05 8.48
N HIS A 360 14.45 -24.21 9.48
CA HIS A 360 13.38 -25.22 9.49
C HIS A 360 11.98 -24.72 9.11
N THR A 361 11.80 -23.52 8.55
CA THR A 361 10.45 -22.96 8.30
C THR A 361 10.05 -22.88 6.83
N ASP A 362 11.02 -22.73 5.92
CA ASP A 362 10.72 -22.49 4.50
C ASP A 362 10.41 -23.78 3.73
N GLY A 363 11.02 -24.91 4.10
CA GLY A 363 10.73 -26.22 3.52
C GLY A 363 9.35 -26.76 3.91
N ASP A 364 8.91 -26.49 5.14
CA ASP A 364 7.62 -26.92 5.67
C ASP A 364 6.46 -26.18 5.01
N ALA A 365 6.56 -24.84 4.94
CA ALA A 365 5.59 -24.00 4.22
C ALA A 365 5.49 -24.38 2.73
N PHE A 366 6.60 -24.84 2.14
CA PHE A 366 6.63 -25.29 0.76
C PHE A 366 5.90 -26.63 0.58
N MET A 367 6.17 -27.63 1.42
CA MET A 367 5.48 -28.92 1.39
C MET A 367 3.99 -28.77 1.68
N GLU A 368 3.61 -27.88 2.61
CA GLU A 368 2.21 -27.52 2.87
C GLU A 368 1.53 -26.96 1.61
N ALA A 369 2.21 -26.12 0.83
CA ALA A 369 1.69 -25.61 -0.43
C ALA A 369 1.56 -26.70 -1.51
N VAL A 370 2.51 -27.64 -1.60
CA VAL A 370 2.43 -28.81 -2.49
C VAL A 370 1.24 -29.70 -2.11
N PHE A 371 1.07 -30.02 -0.82
CA PHE A 371 -0.07 -30.80 -0.33
C PHE A 371 -1.40 -30.09 -0.53
N SER A 372 -1.47 -28.77 -0.36
CA SER A 372 -2.65 -27.97 -0.66
C SER A 372 -3.04 -28.10 -2.15
N VAL A 373 -2.07 -28.08 -3.06
CA VAL A 373 -2.34 -28.31 -4.49
C VAL A 373 -2.79 -29.75 -4.75
N LEU A 374 -2.14 -30.75 -4.16
CA LEU A 374 -2.49 -32.16 -4.34
C LEU A 374 -3.89 -32.50 -3.80
N THR A 375 -4.31 -31.90 -2.68
CA THR A 375 -5.64 -32.11 -2.09
C THR A 375 -6.78 -31.52 -2.93
N THR A 376 -6.47 -30.60 -3.85
CA THR A 376 -7.46 -30.07 -4.81
C THR A 376 -7.69 -30.99 -6.03
N LEU A 377 -6.88 -32.04 -6.19
CA LEU A 377 -6.97 -32.94 -7.35
C LEU A 377 -7.90 -34.12 -7.05
N ASN A 378 -8.96 -34.25 -7.85
CA ASN A 378 -9.84 -35.44 -7.78
C ASN A 378 -9.13 -36.74 -8.19
N ASN A 379 -8.02 -36.64 -8.95
CA ASN A 379 -7.17 -37.77 -9.34
C ASN A 379 -5.72 -37.31 -9.37
N ILE A 380 -4.83 -38.04 -8.68
CA ILE A 380 -3.40 -37.75 -8.68
C ILE A 380 -2.79 -38.32 -9.97
N PRO A 381 -2.11 -37.50 -10.80
CA PRO A 381 -1.41 -38.00 -11.98
C PRO A 381 -0.40 -39.09 -11.65
N ARG A 382 -0.31 -40.14 -12.46
CA ARG A 382 0.56 -41.31 -12.19
C ARG A 382 2.04 -40.94 -12.02
N ALA A 383 2.55 -39.97 -12.76
CA ALA A 383 3.93 -39.48 -12.62
C ALA A 383 4.20 -38.91 -11.21
N LEU A 384 3.23 -38.18 -10.66
CA LEU A 384 3.28 -37.64 -9.30
C LEU A 384 3.21 -38.75 -8.25
N ALA A 385 2.30 -39.70 -8.44
CA ALA A 385 2.18 -40.86 -7.55
C ALA A 385 3.50 -41.65 -7.46
N LEU A 386 4.17 -41.90 -8.58
CA LEU A 386 5.45 -42.62 -8.60
C LEU A 386 6.58 -41.86 -7.91
N VAL A 387 6.63 -40.53 -8.03
CA VAL A 387 7.66 -39.70 -7.39
C VAL A 387 7.46 -39.66 -5.88
N LEU A 388 6.20 -39.53 -5.44
CA LEU A 388 5.85 -39.57 -4.02
C LEU A 388 6.05 -40.98 -3.45
N GLU A 389 5.58 -42.03 -4.10
CA GLU A 389 5.76 -43.43 -3.68
C GLU A 389 7.24 -43.76 -3.48
N THR A 390 8.09 -43.42 -4.46
CA THR A 390 9.54 -43.62 -4.32
C THR A 390 10.17 -42.78 -3.20
N TYR A 391 9.60 -41.63 -2.84
CA TYR A 391 10.04 -40.85 -1.69
C TYR A 391 9.58 -41.48 -0.37
N PHE A 392 8.31 -41.89 -0.27
CA PHE A 392 7.74 -42.54 0.92
C PHE A 392 8.40 -43.89 1.20
N ASP A 393 8.71 -44.67 0.16
CA ASP A 393 9.45 -45.93 0.25
C ASP A 393 10.89 -45.71 0.74
N LYS A 394 11.62 -44.78 0.10
CA LYS A 394 13.01 -44.47 0.47
C LYS A 394 13.16 -43.94 1.88
N ARG A 395 12.11 -43.35 2.45
CA ARG A 395 12.12 -42.71 3.78
C ARG A 395 11.28 -43.47 4.81
N HIS A 396 10.77 -44.66 4.50
CA HIS A 396 9.93 -45.48 5.40
C HIS A 396 8.75 -44.72 6.04
N LEU A 397 8.19 -43.75 5.30
CA LEU A 397 7.12 -42.88 5.82
C LEU A 397 5.75 -43.57 5.82
N TRP A 398 5.61 -44.68 5.08
CA TRP A 398 4.41 -45.50 5.12
C TRP A 398 4.12 -46.03 6.53
N ASP A 399 5.16 -46.44 7.26
CA ASP A 399 5.02 -47.02 8.60
C ASP A 399 4.47 -46.00 9.62
N HIS A 400 4.83 -44.72 9.45
CA HIS A 400 4.32 -43.63 10.29
C HIS A 400 2.84 -43.34 10.01
N LEU A 401 2.40 -43.40 8.74
CA LEU A 401 0.99 -43.23 8.38
C LEU A 401 0.12 -44.38 8.89
N TYR A 402 0.62 -45.62 8.84
CA TYR A 402 -0.09 -46.78 9.39
C TYR A 402 -0.17 -46.78 10.93
N SER A 403 0.66 -45.98 11.61
CA SER A 403 0.63 -45.82 13.08
C SER A 403 -0.30 -44.71 13.58
N MET A 404 -0.83 -43.87 12.66
CA MET A 404 -1.72 -42.73 12.96
C MET A 404 -3.21 -43.04 12.81
N THR A 405 -3.56 -44.25 12.38
CA THR A 405 -4.90 -44.84 12.43
C THR A 405 -5.02 -45.79 13.60
#